data_AF-A0A9D8SWR1-F1
#
_entry.id   AF-A0A9D8SWR1-F1
#
_cell.length_a   1.000
_cell.length_b   1.000
_cell.length_c   1.000
_cell.angle_alpha   90.00
_cell.angle_beta   90.00
_cell.angle_gamma   90.00
#
_symmetry.space_group_name_H-M   'P 1'
#
loop_
_entity.id
_entity.type
_entity.pdbx_description
1 polymer ?
#
loop_
_entity_poly.entity_id
_entity_poly.type
_entity_poly.pdbx_seq_one_letter_code
_entity_poly.pdbx_strand_id
1 'polypeptide(L)'
;MLKILIVTISCVLVAAACERQPKLFPPGDGDLRCSQDTLRFDTLFSTITSTTAWIKIYNASDRDLTIDSVYFSQGKSGYRASVDALPLSECRHLSLPAGDSLFVFVELTPSMQELSGPQAIVDELCFAYGQEKLRLVLEAFAWNAQLWRGKTITADTLLRADIPYVIYDSLVVSPDVTLRLDEGVHLYFHDGATLLVYGTIKSQGSLQQPVVFRGDRLDWAFDDFPYEWYPGQWTGVYLGTDSYDNEFDYTHIRGAYYGIISDSSSLEKQKLKLTNSQIFNMVYTNLYAMSTKMEVANTVLANSGSYTVALIGGDAVFTHCTIANYQVLVNREEDTPSLVVVNFTQ
;
A
#
# COMPACT_ATOMS: atom_id res chain seq x y z
N MET A 1 -60.12 -50.97 -24.10
CA MET A 1 -60.13 -50.85 -25.58
C MET A 1 -59.25 -49.68 -25.97
N LEU A 2 -58.36 -49.95 -26.91
CA LEU A 2 -57.34 -49.08 -27.50
C LEU A 2 -57.94 -48.00 -28.41
N LYS A 3 -57.39 -46.77 -28.38
CA LYS A 3 -57.31 -45.77 -29.47
C LYS A 3 -56.34 -44.66 -29.01
N ILE A 4 -55.07 -44.73 -29.38
CA ILE A 4 -54.43 -44.08 -30.55
C ILE A 4 -54.26 -42.56 -30.34
N LEU A 5 -52.99 -42.11 -30.29
CA LEU A 5 -52.33 -41.14 -31.23
C LEU A 5 -51.24 -40.34 -30.47
N ILE A 6 -49.96 -40.72 -30.62
CA ILE A 6 -48.88 -39.97 -31.31
C ILE A 6 -48.70 -38.53 -30.81
N VAL A 7 -47.51 -38.20 -30.29
CA VAL A 7 -46.54 -37.24 -30.87
C VAL A 7 -45.36 -37.11 -29.89
N THR A 8 -44.26 -37.70 -30.31
CA THR A 8 -42.91 -37.53 -29.78
C THR A 8 -42.39 -36.17 -30.25
N ILE A 9 -42.36 -35.15 -29.38
CA ILE A 9 -41.61 -33.91 -29.65
C ILE A 9 -40.18 -34.15 -29.17
N SER A 10 -39.34 -34.57 -30.13
CA SER A 10 -37.90 -34.40 -30.08
C SER A 10 -37.63 -32.91 -30.30
N CYS A 11 -37.30 -32.19 -29.23
CA CYS A 11 -36.83 -30.82 -29.31
C CYS A 11 -35.39 -30.84 -29.85
N VAL A 12 -35.27 -30.63 -31.16
CA VAL A 12 -34.02 -30.26 -31.83
C VAL A 12 -33.61 -28.89 -31.31
N LEU A 13 -32.68 -28.86 -30.36
CA LEU A 13 -31.95 -27.67 -29.96
C LEU A 13 -30.99 -27.29 -31.10
N VAL A 14 -31.43 -26.34 -31.92
CA VAL A 14 -30.58 -25.66 -32.91
C VAL A 14 -29.57 -24.81 -32.15
N ALA A 15 -28.32 -25.22 -32.22
CA ALA A 15 -27.16 -24.40 -31.87
C ALA A 15 -27.05 -23.23 -32.86
N ALA A 16 -27.30 -22.01 -32.38
CA ALA A 16 -26.81 -20.77 -33.00
C ALA A 16 -26.98 -19.61 -32.01
N ALA A 17 -26.17 -19.60 -30.95
CA ALA A 17 -25.97 -18.42 -30.12
C ALA A 17 -24.46 -18.18 -29.99
N CYS A 18 -23.86 -17.75 -31.09
CA CYS A 18 -22.56 -17.08 -31.08
C CYS A 18 -22.76 -15.77 -31.83
N GLU A 19 -23.46 -14.85 -31.18
CA GLU A 19 -23.51 -13.46 -31.61
C GLU A 19 -22.12 -12.89 -31.29
N ARG A 20 -21.23 -12.87 -32.30
CA ARG A 20 -19.93 -12.21 -32.20
C ARG A 20 -20.19 -10.73 -31.91
N GLN A 21 -20.01 -10.34 -30.66
CA GLN A 21 -19.92 -8.92 -30.32
C GLN A 21 -18.86 -8.27 -31.21
N PRO A 22 -19.09 -7.05 -31.73
CA PRO A 22 -18.08 -6.34 -32.47
C PRO A 22 -16.83 -6.23 -31.58
N LYS A 23 -15.68 -6.72 -32.10
CA LYS A 23 -14.40 -6.63 -31.41
C LYS A 23 -14.03 -5.15 -31.29
N LEU A 24 -14.46 -4.52 -30.20
CA LEU A 24 -13.99 -3.20 -29.81
C LEU A 24 -12.56 -3.37 -29.32
N PHE A 25 -11.61 -3.18 -30.23
CA PHE A 25 -10.22 -3.04 -29.87
C PHE A 25 -9.98 -1.64 -29.28
N PRO A 26 -8.97 -1.50 -28.42
CA PRO A 26 -8.47 -0.19 -28.02
C PRO A 26 -8.18 0.69 -29.25
N PRO A 27 -8.42 2.01 -29.18
CA PRO A 27 -8.00 2.94 -30.23
C PRO A 27 -6.47 2.87 -30.41
N GLY A 28 -6.02 2.89 -31.66
CA GLY A 28 -4.60 2.77 -32.03
C GLY A 28 -4.42 2.40 -33.50
N ASP A 29 -3.28 2.76 -34.07
CA ASP A 29 -2.91 2.41 -35.46
C ASP A 29 -2.10 1.11 -35.48
N GLY A 30 -2.31 0.26 -36.50
CA GLY A 30 -1.55 -0.98 -36.71
C GLY A 30 -2.27 -2.29 -36.33
N ASP A 31 -1.64 -3.39 -36.73
CA ASP A 31 -2.14 -4.77 -36.58
C ASP A 31 -2.01 -5.29 -35.13
N LEU A 32 -0.95 -4.91 -34.38
CA LEU A 32 -0.85 -5.17 -32.93
C LEU A 32 -1.17 -3.92 -32.13
N ARG A 33 -1.94 -4.06 -31.04
CA ARG A 33 -2.38 -2.94 -30.19
C ARG A 33 -2.29 -3.26 -28.70
N CYS A 34 -1.88 -2.28 -27.89
CA CYS A 34 -1.92 -2.39 -26.43
C CYS A 34 -3.31 -2.04 -25.89
N SER A 35 -3.71 -2.59 -24.74
CA SER A 35 -4.88 -2.08 -24.01
C SER A 35 -4.69 -0.66 -23.48
N GLN A 36 -3.45 -0.20 -23.35
CA GLN A 36 -3.06 1.13 -22.85
C GLN A 36 -1.75 1.57 -23.52
N ASP A 37 -1.59 2.87 -23.75
CA ASP A 37 -0.40 3.41 -24.45
C ASP A 37 0.86 3.43 -23.56
N THR A 38 0.67 3.45 -22.23
CA THR A 38 1.76 3.49 -21.26
C THR A 38 1.38 2.66 -20.05
N LEU A 39 2.27 1.76 -19.64
CA LEU A 39 2.14 1.03 -18.38
C LEU A 39 2.93 1.77 -17.30
N ARG A 40 2.19 2.42 -16.39
CA ARG A 40 2.75 3.24 -15.32
C ARG A 40 2.81 2.46 -14.02
N PHE A 41 3.93 2.62 -13.32
CA PHE A 41 4.09 2.24 -11.92
C PHE A 41 4.12 3.50 -11.07
N ASP A 42 3.64 3.40 -9.84
CA ASP A 42 3.81 4.49 -8.87
C ASP A 42 5.28 4.62 -8.45
N THR A 43 5.57 5.55 -7.55
CA THR A 43 6.89 5.70 -6.97
C THR A 43 7.26 4.44 -6.19
N LEU A 44 8.44 3.90 -6.48
CA LEU A 44 8.99 2.70 -5.85
C LEU A 44 10.23 3.07 -5.06
N PHE A 45 10.41 2.44 -3.90
CA PHE A 45 11.68 2.56 -3.20
C PHE A 45 12.77 1.78 -3.94
N SER A 46 13.95 2.39 -4.08
CA SER A 46 15.11 1.74 -4.69
C SER A 46 15.42 0.41 -4.01
N THR A 47 15.82 -0.59 -4.81
CA THR A 47 16.10 -1.98 -4.43
C THR A 47 14.91 -2.82 -3.98
N ILE A 48 13.70 -2.26 -3.94
CA ILE A 48 12.46 -2.98 -3.64
C ILE A 48 11.72 -3.29 -4.94
N THR A 49 11.36 -4.55 -5.16
CA THR A 49 10.58 -4.96 -6.34
C THR A 49 9.14 -4.47 -6.23
N SER A 50 8.60 -3.96 -7.34
CA SER A 50 7.21 -3.58 -7.45
C SER A 50 6.25 -4.77 -7.34
N THR A 51 4.97 -4.46 -7.18
CA THR A 51 3.92 -5.42 -7.59
C THR A 51 3.99 -5.66 -9.10
N THR A 52 3.43 -6.78 -9.55
CA THR A 52 3.32 -7.09 -10.97
C THR A 52 2.15 -6.33 -11.59
N ALA A 53 2.44 -5.47 -12.56
CA ALA A 53 1.44 -4.87 -13.43
C ALA A 53 1.20 -5.79 -14.64
N TRP A 54 0.01 -5.70 -15.24
CA TRP A 54 -0.29 -6.46 -16.45
C TRP A 54 -1.02 -5.62 -17.49
N ILE A 55 -0.85 -6.00 -18.75
CA ILE A 55 -1.47 -5.35 -19.90
C ILE A 55 -1.75 -6.40 -20.97
N LYS A 56 -2.72 -6.14 -21.84
CA LYS A 56 -3.00 -7.00 -22.99
C LYS A 56 -2.43 -6.43 -24.28
N ILE A 57 -1.89 -7.31 -25.11
CA ILE A 57 -1.52 -7.02 -26.49
C ILE A 57 -2.48 -7.78 -27.40
N TYR A 58 -3.22 -7.06 -28.22
CA TYR A 58 -4.22 -7.59 -29.14
C TYR A 58 -3.67 -7.67 -30.55
N ASN A 59 -4.01 -8.73 -31.26
CA ASN A 59 -3.96 -8.74 -32.71
C ASN A 59 -5.26 -8.17 -33.25
N ALA A 60 -5.28 -6.90 -33.63
CA ALA A 60 -6.46 -6.23 -34.17
C ALA A 60 -6.75 -6.56 -35.65
N SER A 61 -5.89 -7.34 -36.31
CA SER A 61 -6.04 -7.74 -37.71
C SER A 61 -7.00 -8.93 -37.89
N ASP A 62 -7.31 -9.25 -39.14
CA ASP A 62 -8.15 -10.38 -39.55
C ASP A 62 -7.35 -11.65 -39.87
N ARG A 63 -6.03 -11.65 -39.62
CA ARG A 63 -5.10 -12.75 -39.86
C ARG A 63 -4.28 -13.07 -38.62
N ASP A 64 -3.77 -14.28 -38.55
CA ASP A 64 -2.85 -14.67 -37.48
C ASP A 64 -1.52 -13.92 -37.67
N LEU A 65 -0.96 -13.44 -36.55
CA LEU A 65 0.33 -12.76 -36.51
C LEU A 65 1.35 -13.62 -35.79
N THR A 66 2.61 -13.51 -36.20
CA THR A 66 3.74 -14.10 -35.49
C THR A 66 4.57 -13.00 -34.88
N ILE A 67 4.71 -13.02 -33.56
CA ILE A 67 5.62 -12.13 -32.84
C ILE A 67 6.99 -12.78 -32.83
N ASP A 68 7.92 -12.20 -33.60
CA ASP A 68 9.27 -12.74 -33.80
C ASP A 68 10.09 -12.70 -32.51
N SER A 69 9.99 -11.59 -31.78
CA SER A 69 10.68 -11.44 -30.49
C SER A 69 10.07 -10.34 -29.62
N VAL A 70 10.30 -10.45 -28.31
CA VAL A 70 9.94 -9.45 -27.31
C VAL A 70 11.20 -9.08 -26.52
N TYR A 71 11.49 -7.78 -26.39
CA TYR A 71 12.70 -7.28 -25.74
C TYR A 71 12.54 -5.84 -25.21
N PHE A 72 13.33 -5.48 -24.20
CA PHE A 72 13.44 -4.09 -23.73
C PHE A 72 14.37 -3.27 -24.62
N SER A 73 14.03 -2.01 -24.88
CA SER A 73 14.85 -1.13 -25.73
C SER A 73 16.16 -0.74 -25.06
N GLN A 74 16.16 -0.49 -23.74
CA GLN A 74 17.39 -0.14 -23.00
C GLN A 74 18.03 -1.35 -22.31
N GLY A 75 17.22 -2.29 -21.82
CA GLY A 75 17.67 -3.57 -21.26
C GLY A 75 18.39 -3.51 -19.90
N LYS A 76 18.52 -2.32 -19.30
CA LYS A 76 19.19 -2.09 -17.99
C LYS A 76 18.37 -1.25 -17.00
N SER A 77 17.12 -0.94 -17.34
CA SER A 77 16.20 -0.11 -16.55
C SER A 77 15.74 -0.74 -15.23
N GLY A 78 15.96 -2.05 -15.05
CA GLY A 78 15.48 -2.82 -13.90
C GLY A 78 14.09 -3.44 -14.12
N TYR A 79 13.44 -3.18 -15.27
CA TYR A 79 12.21 -3.85 -15.65
C TYR A 79 12.46 -5.33 -15.98
N ARG A 80 11.51 -6.17 -15.58
CA ARG A 80 11.39 -7.58 -15.99
C ARG A 80 9.98 -7.79 -16.51
N ALA A 81 9.84 -8.67 -17.50
CA ALA A 81 8.53 -8.99 -18.05
C ALA A 81 8.41 -10.45 -18.49
N SER A 82 7.18 -10.92 -18.60
CA SER A 82 6.81 -12.19 -19.21
C SER A 82 5.57 -12.01 -20.10
N VAL A 83 5.43 -12.87 -21.10
CA VAL A 83 4.29 -12.89 -22.03
C VAL A 83 3.62 -14.25 -21.91
N ASP A 84 2.34 -14.29 -21.52
CA ASP A 84 1.61 -15.53 -21.19
C ASP A 84 2.42 -16.50 -20.31
N ALA A 85 3.03 -15.95 -19.27
CA ALA A 85 3.93 -16.62 -18.33
C ALA A 85 5.26 -17.14 -18.91
N LEU A 86 5.56 -16.90 -20.18
CA LEU A 86 6.87 -17.17 -20.77
C LEU A 86 7.83 -16.00 -20.49
N PRO A 87 9.06 -16.26 -20.03
CA PRO A 87 10.08 -15.21 -19.92
C PRO A 87 10.44 -14.67 -21.30
N LEU A 88 10.87 -13.40 -21.38
CA LEU A 88 11.19 -12.75 -22.67
C LEU A 88 12.29 -13.49 -23.48
N SER A 89 13.16 -14.23 -22.81
CA SER A 89 14.19 -15.07 -23.45
C SER A 89 13.60 -16.20 -24.30
N GLU A 90 12.40 -16.67 -23.96
CA GLU A 90 11.68 -17.75 -24.63
C GLU A 90 10.58 -17.23 -25.57
N CYS A 91 10.29 -15.93 -25.52
CA CYS A 91 9.33 -15.27 -26.40
C CYS A 91 9.89 -15.13 -27.82
N ARG A 92 9.86 -16.22 -28.59
CA ARG A 92 10.30 -16.27 -30.00
C ARG A 92 9.23 -16.94 -30.86
N HIS A 93 8.89 -16.31 -31.97
CA HIS A 93 7.86 -16.78 -32.92
C HIS A 93 6.53 -17.15 -32.23
N LEU A 94 6.05 -16.29 -31.32
CA LEU A 94 4.77 -16.49 -30.66
C LEU A 94 3.63 -16.30 -31.67
N SER A 95 2.80 -17.32 -31.84
CA SER A 95 1.60 -17.22 -32.68
C SER A 95 0.49 -16.50 -31.93
N LEU A 96 -0.07 -15.46 -32.52
CA LEU A 96 -1.19 -14.70 -31.99
C LEU A 96 -2.34 -14.68 -33.01
N PRO A 97 -3.38 -15.50 -32.80
CA PRO A 97 -4.49 -15.61 -33.75
C PRO A 97 -5.25 -14.30 -33.99
N ALA A 98 -5.95 -14.21 -35.12
CA ALA A 98 -6.72 -13.04 -35.53
C ALA A 98 -7.75 -12.58 -34.46
N GLY A 99 -7.57 -11.38 -33.92
CA GLY A 99 -8.42 -10.82 -32.88
C GLY A 99 -8.40 -11.56 -31.56
N ASP A 100 -7.30 -12.24 -31.25
CA ASP A 100 -6.96 -12.75 -29.93
C ASP A 100 -5.98 -11.80 -29.21
N SER A 101 -5.60 -12.12 -27.98
CA SER A 101 -4.70 -11.30 -27.15
C SER A 101 -3.75 -12.13 -26.29
N LEU A 102 -2.58 -11.56 -26.00
CA LEU A 102 -1.63 -12.09 -25.01
C LEU A 102 -1.66 -11.22 -23.75
N PHE A 103 -1.40 -11.82 -22.60
CA PHE A 103 -1.09 -11.10 -21.37
C PHE A 103 0.40 -10.81 -21.30
N VAL A 104 0.74 -9.60 -20.89
CA VAL A 104 2.10 -9.18 -20.60
C VAL A 104 2.14 -8.77 -19.14
N PHE A 105 2.99 -9.43 -18.37
CA PHE A 105 3.23 -9.13 -16.97
C PHE A 105 4.55 -8.39 -16.85
N VAL A 106 4.57 -7.29 -16.10
CA VAL A 106 5.75 -6.42 -15.95
C VAL A 106 5.95 -6.12 -14.47
N GLU A 107 7.19 -6.17 -14.03
CA GLU A 107 7.62 -5.74 -12.69
C GLU A 107 8.91 -4.92 -12.81
N LEU A 108 9.21 -4.13 -11.79
CA LEU A 108 10.40 -3.27 -11.73
C LEU A 108 11.12 -3.47 -10.40
N THR A 109 12.43 -3.71 -10.46
CA THR A 109 13.32 -3.55 -9.30
C THR A 109 14.28 -2.39 -9.61
N PRO A 110 14.00 -1.16 -9.15
CA PRO A 110 14.82 0.00 -9.47
C PRO A 110 16.16 -0.06 -8.74
N SER A 111 17.24 0.37 -9.38
CA SER A 111 18.54 0.53 -8.73
C SER A 111 18.57 1.74 -7.79
N MET A 112 19.64 1.87 -7.03
CA MET A 112 19.93 3.13 -6.31
C MET A 112 20.05 4.28 -7.32
N GLN A 113 19.55 5.44 -6.90
CA GLN A 113 19.50 6.66 -7.69
C GLN A 113 20.59 7.66 -7.24
N GLU A 114 21.00 8.59 -8.10
CA GLU A 114 22.04 9.58 -7.78
C GLU A 114 21.58 10.67 -6.80
N LEU A 115 20.29 10.99 -6.81
CA LEU A 115 19.65 12.04 -6.01
C LEU A 115 18.81 11.40 -4.90
N SER A 116 18.59 12.16 -3.83
CA SER A 116 17.77 11.74 -2.69
C SER A 116 16.26 11.73 -2.98
N GLY A 117 15.79 12.55 -3.93
CA GLY A 117 14.39 12.63 -4.32
C GLY A 117 13.97 11.60 -5.38
N PRO A 118 12.66 11.43 -5.63
CA PRO A 118 12.16 10.55 -6.68
C PRO A 118 12.70 10.91 -8.07
N GLN A 119 13.14 9.90 -8.84
CA GLN A 119 13.66 10.05 -10.21
C GLN A 119 12.92 9.15 -11.19
N ALA A 120 12.63 9.66 -12.38
CA ALA A 120 11.92 8.91 -13.41
C ALA A 120 12.78 7.77 -13.98
N ILE A 121 12.17 6.60 -14.14
CA ILE A 121 12.72 5.45 -14.86
C ILE A 121 11.76 5.18 -16.03
N VAL A 122 12.31 5.17 -17.24
CA VAL A 122 11.54 4.94 -18.47
C VAL A 122 12.24 3.88 -19.31
N ASP A 123 11.47 2.94 -19.86
CA ASP A 123 11.93 1.98 -20.88
C ASP A 123 10.79 1.69 -21.87
N GLU A 124 11.09 0.98 -22.95
CA GLU A 124 10.10 0.49 -23.91
C GLU A 124 10.19 -1.03 -24.00
N LEU A 125 9.06 -1.72 -23.81
CA LEU A 125 8.93 -3.14 -24.16
C LEU A 125 8.49 -3.24 -25.62
N CYS A 126 9.35 -3.80 -26.46
CA CYS A 126 9.16 -3.88 -27.90
C CYS A 126 8.70 -5.28 -28.32
N PHE A 127 7.67 -5.35 -29.18
CA PHE A 127 7.19 -6.55 -29.85
C PHE A 127 7.50 -6.42 -31.34
N ALA A 128 8.46 -7.18 -31.84
CA ALA A 128 8.80 -7.22 -33.27
C ALA A 128 7.95 -8.26 -33.98
N TYR A 129 7.30 -7.88 -35.09
CA TYR A 129 6.49 -8.78 -35.92
C TYR A 129 6.60 -8.37 -37.39
N GLY A 130 7.16 -9.25 -38.23
CA GLY A 130 7.38 -8.96 -39.64
C GLY A 130 8.35 -7.80 -39.87
N GLN A 131 7.87 -6.68 -40.42
CA GLN A 131 8.65 -5.44 -40.58
C GLN A 131 8.18 -4.32 -39.65
N GLU A 132 7.22 -4.62 -38.80
CA GLU A 132 6.62 -3.67 -37.87
C GLU A 132 7.09 -3.93 -36.44
N LYS A 133 6.87 -2.94 -35.57
CA LYS A 133 7.23 -3.01 -34.16
C LYS A 133 6.20 -2.25 -33.34
N LEU A 134 5.55 -2.94 -32.42
CA LEU A 134 4.76 -2.32 -31.37
C LEU A 134 5.68 -1.97 -30.19
N ARG A 135 5.46 -0.79 -29.60
CA ARG A 135 6.21 -0.30 -28.45
C ARG A 135 5.24 -0.02 -27.32
N LEU A 136 5.47 -0.64 -26.18
CA LEU A 136 4.80 -0.31 -24.93
C LEU A 136 5.73 0.53 -24.08
N VAL A 137 5.34 1.77 -23.79
CA VAL A 137 6.09 2.65 -22.89
C VAL A 137 5.89 2.19 -21.45
N LEU A 138 6.98 2.08 -20.70
CA LEU A 138 7.01 1.78 -19.28
C LEU A 138 7.55 3.01 -18.54
N GLU A 139 6.83 3.46 -17.52
CA GLU A 139 7.19 4.65 -16.74
C GLU A 139 7.01 4.38 -15.24
N ALA A 140 7.99 4.79 -14.44
CA ALA A 140 7.97 4.69 -12.98
C ALA A 140 8.81 5.81 -12.36
N PHE A 141 8.70 5.99 -11.05
CA PHE A 141 9.66 6.78 -10.28
C PHE A 141 10.38 5.90 -9.26
N ALA A 142 11.67 6.13 -9.06
CA ALA A 142 12.46 5.47 -8.02
C ALA A 142 12.92 6.47 -6.97
N TRP A 143 12.75 6.10 -5.70
CA TRP A 143 13.11 6.92 -4.56
C TRP A 143 14.06 6.17 -3.62
N ASN A 144 15.24 6.72 -3.38
CA ASN A 144 16.19 6.14 -2.44
C ASN A 144 15.61 6.14 -1.02
N ALA A 145 15.80 5.04 -0.28
CA ALA A 145 15.35 4.90 1.10
C ALA A 145 16.36 4.11 1.94
N GLN A 146 16.34 4.34 3.26
CA GLN A 146 17.03 3.47 4.21
C GLN A 146 16.15 2.27 4.50
N LEU A 147 16.50 1.12 3.93
CA LEU A 147 15.81 -0.13 4.18
C LEU A 147 16.32 -0.80 5.46
N TRP A 148 15.44 -0.97 6.43
CA TRP A 148 15.71 -1.67 7.68
C TRP A 148 14.85 -2.93 7.77
N ARG A 149 15.49 -4.06 8.06
CA ARG A 149 14.84 -5.37 8.26
C ARG A 149 15.08 -5.81 9.70
N GLY A 150 14.04 -5.80 10.54
CA GLY A 150 14.11 -6.19 11.95
C GLY A 150 15.08 -5.34 12.76
N LYS A 151 15.11 -4.03 12.51
CA LYS A 151 16.10 -3.14 13.14
C LYS A 151 15.78 -2.93 14.61
N THR A 152 16.79 -3.12 15.46
CA THR A 152 16.76 -2.71 16.86
C THR A 152 17.67 -1.50 17.09
N ILE A 153 17.13 -0.48 17.75
CA ILE A 153 17.84 0.71 18.22
C ILE A 153 18.30 0.45 19.66
N THR A 154 19.60 0.25 19.83
CA THR A 154 20.23 -0.15 21.10
C THR A 154 21.04 0.97 21.77
N ALA A 155 21.04 2.16 21.18
CA ALA A 155 21.65 3.37 21.72
C ALA A 155 20.87 4.59 21.23
N ASP A 156 20.94 5.69 21.98
CA ASP A 156 20.28 6.95 21.62
C ASP A 156 20.55 7.31 20.16
N THR A 157 19.47 7.46 19.39
CA THR A 157 19.55 7.61 17.93
C THR A 157 18.65 8.76 17.49
N LEU A 158 19.14 9.54 16.54
CA LEU A 158 18.40 10.62 15.88
C LEU A 158 18.23 10.30 14.40
N LEU A 159 17.00 10.30 13.91
CA LEU A 159 16.66 10.15 12.51
C LEU A 159 16.38 11.52 11.88
N ARG A 160 16.87 11.69 10.64
CA ARG A 160 16.80 12.94 9.88
C ARG A 160 16.04 12.74 8.59
N ALA A 161 15.45 13.80 8.07
CA ALA A 161 14.65 13.78 6.84
C ALA A 161 15.48 13.81 5.54
N ASP A 162 16.65 13.16 5.51
CA ASP A 162 17.52 13.14 4.32
C ASP A 162 16.92 12.27 3.20
N ILE A 163 16.47 11.08 3.58
CA ILE A 163 15.75 10.09 2.76
C ILE A 163 14.77 9.32 3.67
N PRO A 164 13.67 8.77 3.13
CA PRO A 164 12.72 7.99 3.92
C PRO A 164 13.33 6.71 4.49
N TYR A 165 12.73 6.21 5.57
CA TYR A 165 13.07 4.91 6.16
C TYR A 165 11.96 3.92 5.85
N VAL A 166 12.33 2.74 5.34
CA VAL A 166 11.40 1.65 5.03
C VAL A 166 11.68 0.49 5.97
N ILE A 167 10.66 0.07 6.71
CA ILE A 167 10.75 -0.85 7.84
C ILE A 167 10.07 -2.17 7.50
N TYR A 168 10.86 -3.23 7.41
CA TYR A 168 10.42 -4.62 7.35
C TYR A 168 10.67 -5.30 8.70
N ASP A 169 9.86 -6.29 9.05
CA ASP A 169 10.03 -7.14 10.25
C ASP A 169 10.09 -6.36 11.59
N SER A 170 9.51 -5.16 11.63
CA SER A 170 9.43 -4.23 12.77
C SER A 170 10.69 -3.42 13.10
N LEU A 171 10.47 -2.29 13.78
CA LEU A 171 11.48 -1.41 14.37
C LEU A 171 11.33 -1.47 15.89
N VAL A 172 12.41 -1.81 16.59
CA VAL A 172 12.42 -1.93 18.06
C VAL A 172 13.28 -0.83 18.66
N VAL A 173 12.75 -0.11 19.65
CA VAL A 173 13.53 0.78 20.52
C VAL A 173 13.76 0.07 21.83
N SER A 174 15.02 -0.29 22.12
CA SER A 174 15.39 -1.02 23.34
C SER A 174 15.05 -0.23 24.61
N PRO A 175 14.90 -0.90 25.77
CA PRO A 175 14.81 -0.22 27.07
C PRO A 175 15.96 0.77 27.28
N ASP A 176 15.68 1.84 28.03
CA ASP A 176 16.64 2.89 28.41
C ASP A 176 17.29 3.65 27.22
N VAL A 177 16.74 3.50 26.01
CA VAL A 177 17.21 4.15 24.79
C VAL A 177 16.16 5.12 24.26
N THR A 178 16.59 6.28 23.79
CA THR A 178 15.71 7.25 23.11
C THR A 178 15.90 7.25 21.59
N LEU A 179 14.81 7.00 20.87
CA LEU A 179 14.70 7.28 19.43
C LEU A 179 14.11 8.68 19.24
N ARG A 180 14.86 9.57 18.59
CA ARG A 180 14.42 10.93 18.23
C ARG A 180 14.19 11.00 16.72
N LEU A 181 13.08 11.60 16.32
CA LEU A 181 12.73 11.84 14.92
C LEU A 181 12.60 13.35 14.72
N ASP A 182 13.46 13.92 13.88
CA ASP A 182 13.37 15.32 13.50
C ASP A 182 12.20 15.56 12.54
N GLU A 183 11.85 16.83 12.37
CA GLU A 183 10.79 17.26 11.47
C GLU A 183 10.98 16.74 10.04
N GLY A 184 9.87 16.40 9.39
CA GLY A 184 9.85 15.86 8.04
C GLY A 184 10.36 14.41 7.91
N VAL A 185 10.66 13.70 8.99
CA VAL A 185 10.99 12.26 8.90
C VAL A 185 9.77 11.46 8.43
N HIS A 186 9.98 10.59 7.44
CA HIS A 186 8.96 9.63 6.98
C HIS A 186 9.40 8.20 7.29
N LEU A 187 8.56 7.48 8.04
CA LEU A 187 8.69 6.05 8.30
C LEU A 187 7.59 5.30 7.54
N TYR A 188 8.01 4.42 6.65
CA TYR A 188 7.17 3.55 5.84
C TYR A 188 7.27 2.11 6.36
N PHE A 189 6.16 1.53 6.78
CA PHE A 189 6.12 0.20 7.36
C PHE A 189 5.56 -0.81 6.36
N HIS A 190 6.27 -1.93 6.19
CA HIS A 190 5.77 -3.06 5.43
C HIS A 190 4.65 -3.79 6.18
N ASP A 191 3.86 -4.59 5.46
CA ASP A 191 2.81 -5.41 6.05
C ASP A 191 3.33 -6.26 7.23
N GLY A 192 2.58 -6.24 8.32
CA GLY A 192 2.93 -6.88 9.60
C GLY A 192 4.03 -6.18 10.43
N ALA A 193 4.72 -5.15 9.91
CA ALA A 193 5.71 -4.42 10.69
C ALA A 193 5.06 -3.56 11.79
N THR A 194 5.75 -3.49 12.93
CA THR A 194 5.31 -2.74 14.12
C THR A 194 6.42 -1.81 14.59
N LEU A 195 6.07 -0.65 15.14
CA LEU A 195 7.01 0.13 15.95
C LEU A 195 6.86 -0.27 17.41
N LEU A 196 7.83 -1.02 17.92
CA LEU A 196 7.86 -1.52 19.30
C LEU A 196 8.78 -0.63 20.13
N VAL A 197 8.20 0.19 21.01
CA VAL A 197 8.95 1.11 21.86
C VAL A 197 8.99 0.58 23.29
N TYR A 198 10.13 0.03 23.68
CA TYR A 198 10.41 -0.36 25.07
C TYR A 198 11.22 0.70 25.83
N GLY A 199 11.98 1.53 25.10
CA GLY A 199 12.61 2.74 25.62
C GLY A 199 11.70 3.96 25.51
N THR A 200 12.18 5.02 24.88
CA THR A 200 11.44 6.28 24.67
C THR A 200 11.47 6.68 23.20
N ILE A 201 10.34 7.17 22.68
CA ILE A 201 10.28 7.85 21.39
C ILE A 201 9.96 9.33 21.54
N LYS A 202 10.68 10.16 20.78
CA LYS A 202 10.44 11.60 20.64
C LYS A 202 10.26 11.92 19.15
N SER A 203 9.02 11.99 18.70
CA SER A 203 8.64 12.39 17.35
C SER A 203 8.34 13.90 17.35
N GLN A 204 9.22 14.70 16.74
CA GLN A 204 9.23 16.15 16.87
C GLN A 204 9.09 16.80 15.50
N GLY A 205 7.87 16.80 14.97
CA GLY A 205 7.53 17.47 13.72
C GLY A 205 7.32 18.97 13.86
N SER A 206 6.96 19.60 12.74
CA SER A 206 6.41 20.95 12.72
C SER A 206 5.13 21.02 11.89
N LEU A 207 4.41 22.14 11.96
CA LEU A 207 3.20 22.35 11.16
C LEU A 207 3.47 22.21 9.65
N GLN A 208 4.65 22.65 9.20
CA GLN A 208 5.05 22.57 7.80
C GLN A 208 5.66 21.22 7.44
N GLN A 209 6.36 20.57 8.38
CA GLN A 209 7.05 19.31 8.15
C GLN A 209 6.73 18.31 9.27
N PRO A 210 5.52 17.72 9.26
CA PRO A 210 5.15 16.73 10.25
C PRO A 210 6.00 15.46 10.10
N VAL A 211 6.17 14.72 11.20
CA VAL A 211 6.71 13.35 11.12
C VAL A 211 5.59 12.41 10.70
N VAL A 212 5.86 11.51 9.76
CA VAL A 212 4.84 10.65 9.15
C VAL A 212 5.13 9.17 9.37
N PHE A 213 4.11 8.43 9.81
CA PHE A 213 4.08 6.99 9.95
C PHE A 213 2.95 6.42 9.09
N ARG A 214 3.27 5.60 8.08
CA ARG A 214 2.29 4.97 7.17
C ARG A 214 2.80 3.66 6.58
N GLY A 215 1.94 2.95 5.84
CA GLY A 215 2.33 1.80 5.03
C GLY A 215 3.26 2.18 3.87
N ASP A 216 4.11 1.23 3.44
CA ASP A 216 5.12 1.39 2.38
C ASP A 216 4.57 1.32 0.93
N ARG A 217 3.29 0.97 0.76
CA ARG A 217 2.59 1.06 -0.52
C ARG A 217 2.33 2.52 -0.88
N LEU A 218 2.92 2.96 -1.98
CA LEU A 218 2.75 4.32 -2.54
C LEU A 218 1.72 4.37 -3.67
N ASP A 219 1.30 3.21 -4.16
CA ASP A 219 0.37 3.03 -5.28
C ASP A 219 -1.11 3.11 -4.87
N TRP A 220 -1.99 2.78 -5.82
CA TRP A 220 -3.44 2.88 -5.68
C TRP A 220 -4.07 1.58 -5.20
N ALA A 221 -4.96 1.66 -4.20
CA ALA A 221 -5.74 0.50 -3.74
C ALA A 221 -6.94 0.24 -4.66
N PHE A 222 -7.54 1.32 -5.17
CA PHE A 222 -8.59 1.33 -6.19
C PHE A 222 -8.32 2.49 -7.15
N ASP A 223 -8.98 2.52 -8.32
CA ASP A 223 -8.75 3.53 -9.37
C ASP A 223 -8.76 4.99 -8.86
N ASP A 224 -9.58 5.29 -7.86
CA ASP A 224 -9.71 6.63 -7.26
C ASP A 224 -9.38 6.69 -5.76
N PHE A 225 -8.66 5.69 -5.21
CA PHE A 225 -8.29 5.67 -3.80
C PHE A 225 -6.87 5.15 -3.55
N PRO A 226 -5.93 5.98 -3.06
CA PRO A 226 -4.54 5.56 -2.87
C PRO A 226 -4.35 4.75 -1.59
N TYR A 227 -3.36 3.87 -1.58
CA TYR A 227 -2.99 3.11 -0.38
C TYR A 227 -2.60 4.02 0.79
N GLU A 228 -2.17 5.26 0.54
CA GLU A 228 -1.88 6.24 1.59
C GLU A 228 -2.92 6.33 2.72
N TRP A 229 -4.20 6.22 2.38
CA TRP A 229 -5.31 6.36 3.31
C TRP A 229 -5.94 5.01 3.68
N TYR A 230 -5.46 3.91 3.09
CA TYR A 230 -6.02 2.58 3.27
C TYR A 230 -5.60 1.98 4.63
N PRO A 231 -6.54 1.53 5.47
CA PRO A 231 -6.24 0.96 6.79
C PRO A 231 -5.59 -0.43 6.71
N GLY A 232 -4.87 -0.83 7.75
CA GLY A 232 -4.38 -2.20 7.92
C GLY A 232 -3.13 -2.58 7.11
N GLN A 233 -2.32 -1.60 6.70
CA GLN A 233 -1.08 -1.85 5.95
C GLN A 233 0.12 -2.17 6.85
N TRP A 234 0.02 -1.88 8.15
CA TRP A 234 1.03 -2.16 9.15
C TRP A 234 0.37 -2.23 10.52
N THR A 235 1.05 -2.76 11.53
CA THR A 235 0.41 -3.08 12.82
C THR A 235 0.07 -1.83 13.62
N GLY A 236 0.99 -0.88 13.71
CA GLY A 236 0.85 0.32 14.54
C GLY A 236 2.05 0.58 15.45
N VAL A 237 1.87 1.53 16.37
CA VAL A 237 2.85 1.86 17.42
C VAL A 237 2.45 1.20 18.73
N TYR A 238 3.37 0.48 19.35
CA TYR A 238 3.19 -0.13 20.66
C TYR A 238 4.19 0.47 21.66
N LEU A 239 3.66 1.03 22.75
CA LEU A 239 4.43 1.55 23.88
C LEU A 239 4.37 0.50 25.01
N GLY A 240 5.49 -0.20 25.22
CA GLY A 240 5.61 -1.28 26.21
C GLY A 240 5.46 -0.78 27.64
N THR A 241 5.24 -1.68 28.61
CA THR A 241 4.93 -1.37 30.02
C THR A 241 5.83 -0.30 30.64
N ASP A 242 7.15 -0.44 30.47
CA ASP A 242 8.15 0.47 31.04
C ASP A 242 8.60 1.61 30.12
N SER A 243 7.91 1.78 28.98
CA SER A 243 8.15 2.91 28.08
C SER A 243 7.45 4.16 28.59
N TYR A 244 8.22 5.14 29.06
CA TYR A 244 7.74 6.42 29.59
C TYR A 244 8.26 7.61 28.79
N ASP A 245 7.67 8.78 29.06
CA ASP A 245 8.06 10.06 28.48
C ASP A 245 8.01 10.08 26.95
N ASN A 246 7.15 9.25 26.34
CA ASN A 246 6.98 9.22 24.90
C ASN A 246 6.25 10.47 24.41
N GLU A 247 6.71 11.03 23.31
CA GLU A 247 6.20 12.29 22.77
C GLU A 247 5.99 12.19 21.26
N PHE A 248 4.81 12.63 20.84
CA PHE A 248 4.44 12.80 19.46
C PHE A 248 3.87 14.20 19.29
N ASP A 249 4.69 15.10 18.73
CA ASP A 249 4.30 16.46 18.38
C ASP A 249 4.35 16.63 16.87
N TYR A 250 3.32 17.25 16.28
CA TYR A 250 3.15 17.36 14.82
C TYR A 250 3.42 16.05 14.09
N THR A 251 2.77 14.98 14.56
CA THR A 251 2.95 13.64 14.03
C THR A 251 1.68 13.14 13.35
N HIS A 252 1.83 12.55 12.16
CA HIS A 252 0.75 11.93 11.41
C HIS A 252 0.93 10.41 11.37
N ILE A 253 0.01 9.67 12.00
CA ILE A 253 0.00 8.19 12.01
C ILE A 253 -1.25 7.73 11.25
N ARG A 254 -1.07 6.94 10.19
CA ARG A 254 -2.20 6.51 9.36
C ARG A 254 -2.07 5.11 8.77
N GLY A 255 -3.22 4.54 8.41
CA GLY A 255 -3.30 3.34 7.58
C GLY A 255 -2.88 2.05 8.29
N ALA A 256 -2.95 2.00 9.62
CA ALA A 256 -2.50 0.85 10.42
C ALA A 256 -3.67 -0.03 10.90
N TYR A 257 -3.37 -1.15 11.55
CA TYR A 257 -4.36 -1.89 12.33
C TYR A 257 -4.74 -1.12 13.61
N TYR A 258 -3.74 -0.60 14.32
CA TYR A 258 -3.89 0.25 15.49
C TYR A 258 -3.04 1.52 15.33
N GLY A 259 -3.49 2.66 15.85
CA GLY A 259 -2.67 3.87 15.85
C GLY A 259 -1.56 3.79 16.90
N ILE A 260 -1.91 4.06 18.15
CA ILE A 260 -1.03 3.89 19.32
C ILE A 260 -1.71 2.96 20.32
N ILE A 261 -1.00 1.89 20.69
CA ILE A 261 -1.31 1.04 21.84
C ILE A 261 -0.38 1.44 22.97
N SER A 262 -0.94 2.05 24.01
CA SER A 262 -0.24 2.38 25.24
C SER A 262 -0.56 1.33 26.29
N ASP A 263 0.36 0.37 26.47
CA ASP A 263 0.21 -0.70 27.47
C ASP A 263 0.24 -0.13 28.90
N SER A 264 -0.32 -0.89 29.84
CA SER A 264 -0.33 -0.63 31.27
C SER A 264 1.00 -0.17 31.83
N SER A 265 0.96 0.81 32.74
CA SER A 265 2.13 1.37 33.38
C SER A 265 1.80 1.93 34.76
N SER A 266 2.84 2.32 35.50
CA SER A 266 2.63 3.17 36.67
C SER A 266 2.02 4.52 36.25
N LEU A 267 1.18 5.10 37.13
CA LEU A 267 0.60 6.45 36.94
C LEU A 267 1.46 7.56 37.56
N GLU A 268 2.58 7.21 38.21
CA GLU A 268 3.50 8.19 38.83
C GLU A 268 4.27 9.01 37.77
N LYS A 269 4.39 8.48 36.55
CA LYS A 269 5.11 9.11 35.44
C LYS A 269 4.21 9.25 34.23
N GLN A 270 4.42 10.32 33.46
CA GLN A 270 3.73 10.50 32.20
C GLN A 270 4.25 9.48 31.17
N LYS A 271 3.34 8.72 30.57
CA LYS A 271 3.67 7.71 29.57
C LYS A 271 3.66 8.26 28.15
N LEU A 272 2.64 9.07 27.84
CA LEU A 272 2.39 9.60 26.51
C LEU A 272 2.02 11.08 26.56
N LYS A 273 2.71 11.88 25.73
CA LYS A 273 2.29 13.21 25.31
C LYS A 273 2.01 13.20 23.81
N LEU A 274 0.78 13.51 23.41
CA LEU A 274 0.36 13.55 22.01
C LEU A 274 -0.23 14.91 21.66
N THR A 275 0.53 15.75 20.98
CA THR A 275 0.16 17.14 20.69
C THR A 275 0.18 17.47 19.20
N ASN A 276 -0.71 18.36 18.77
CA ASN A 276 -0.74 18.92 17.41
C ASN A 276 -0.71 17.85 16.30
N SER A 277 -1.27 16.68 16.57
CA SER A 277 -1.05 15.47 15.78
C SER A 277 -2.33 14.96 15.13
N GLN A 278 -2.17 14.01 14.22
CA GLN A 278 -3.29 13.35 13.54
C GLN A 278 -3.07 11.84 13.55
N ILE A 279 -4.05 11.10 14.04
CA ILE A 279 -4.07 9.65 13.96
C ILE A 279 -5.38 9.26 13.30
N PHE A 280 -5.34 8.62 12.13
CA PHE A 280 -6.58 8.27 11.42
C PHE A 280 -6.50 7.05 10.51
N ASN A 281 -7.68 6.54 10.14
CA ASN A 281 -7.89 5.39 9.27
C ASN A 281 -7.20 4.13 9.80
N MET A 282 -7.68 3.66 10.94
CA MET A 282 -7.24 2.42 11.56
C MET A 282 -8.26 1.29 11.37
N VAL A 283 -7.81 0.04 11.32
CA VAL A 283 -8.73 -1.12 11.32
C VAL A 283 -9.48 -1.19 12.66
N TYR A 284 -8.78 -1.03 13.78
CA TYR A 284 -9.36 -1.16 15.11
C TYR A 284 -9.50 0.18 15.82
N THR A 285 -8.43 0.67 16.43
CA THR A 285 -8.46 1.82 17.35
C THR A 285 -7.33 2.80 17.06
N ASN A 286 -7.58 4.10 17.17
CA ASN A 286 -6.56 5.12 16.94
C ASN A 286 -5.68 5.31 18.18
N LEU A 287 -6.29 5.35 19.36
CA LEU A 287 -5.59 5.37 20.62
C LEU A 287 -6.22 4.38 21.59
N TYR A 288 -5.49 3.32 21.90
CA TYR A 288 -5.85 2.37 22.94
C TYR A 288 -4.91 2.57 24.13
N ALA A 289 -5.47 2.84 25.31
CA ALA A 289 -4.71 3.06 26.53
C ALA A 289 -5.30 2.24 27.67
N MET A 290 -4.44 1.51 28.36
CA MET A 290 -4.83 0.71 29.52
C MET A 290 -4.03 1.18 30.73
N SER A 291 -4.65 1.73 31.77
CA SER A 291 -4.00 2.14 33.02
C SER A 291 -2.71 2.95 32.81
N THR A 292 -2.77 4.03 32.04
CA THR A 292 -1.61 4.89 31.77
C THR A 292 -1.89 6.35 32.09
N LYS A 293 -0.83 7.13 32.32
CA LYS A 293 -0.91 8.58 32.49
C LYS A 293 -0.55 9.29 31.18
N MET A 294 -1.45 10.11 30.65
CA MET A 294 -1.26 10.75 29.35
C MET A 294 -1.89 12.14 29.21
N GLU A 295 -1.29 12.92 28.32
CA GLU A 295 -1.77 14.22 27.87
C GLU A 295 -1.96 14.19 26.36
N VAL A 296 -3.15 14.54 25.89
CA VAL A 296 -3.49 14.66 24.47
C VAL A 296 -4.05 16.06 24.23
N ALA A 297 -3.45 16.83 23.33
CA ALA A 297 -3.92 18.19 23.05
C ALA A 297 -3.84 18.57 21.57
N ASN A 298 -4.80 19.37 21.09
CA ASN A 298 -4.86 19.86 19.71
C ASN A 298 -4.70 18.74 18.65
N THR A 299 -5.27 17.57 18.94
CA THR A 299 -5.04 16.35 18.14
C THR A 299 -6.35 15.85 17.54
N VAL A 300 -6.27 15.37 16.31
CA VAL A 300 -7.38 14.71 15.61
C VAL A 300 -7.19 13.19 15.69
N LEU A 301 -8.21 12.50 16.20
CA LEU A 301 -8.32 11.05 16.24
C LEU A 301 -9.58 10.69 15.44
N ALA A 302 -9.42 10.14 14.23
CA ALA A 302 -10.56 9.90 13.35
C ALA A 302 -10.55 8.56 12.60
N ASN A 303 -11.74 8.03 12.32
CA ASN A 303 -11.97 6.88 11.44
C ASN A 303 -11.29 5.58 11.88
N SER A 304 -12.10 4.72 12.49
CA SER A 304 -11.66 3.44 13.07
C SER A 304 -12.77 2.39 12.96
N GLY A 305 -12.43 1.12 12.77
CA GLY A 305 -13.43 0.04 12.71
C GLY A 305 -13.98 -0.38 14.07
N SER A 306 -13.27 -0.09 15.16
CA SER A 306 -13.72 -0.24 16.55
C SER A 306 -13.67 1.13 17.26
N TYR A 307 -13.55 1.21 18.58
CA TYR A 307 -13.43 2.49 19.30
C TYR A 307 -12.37 3.40 18.67
N THR A 308 -12.66 4.68 18.45
CA THR A 308 -11.63 5.62 17.96
C THR A 308 -10.62 5.90 19.06
N VAL A 309 -11.12 6.06 20.29
CA VAL A 309 -10.30 6.12 21.51
C VAL A 309 -10.87 5.15 22.53
N ALA A 310 -10.01 4.30 23.09
CA ALA A 310 -10.34 3.42 24.19
C ALA A 310 -9.44 3.70 25.38
N LEU A 311 -10.03 4.20 26.47
CA LEU A 311 -9.35 4.47 27.74
C LEU A 311 -9.86 3.49 28.79
N ILE A 312 -8.98 2.64 29.29
CA ILE A 312 -9.32 1.58 30.24
C ILE A 312 -8.50 1.80 31.51
N GLY A 313 -9.03 2.59 32.44
CA GLY A 313 -8.34 3.09 33.62
C GLY A 313 -7.28 4.16 33.30
N GLY A 314 -6.58 4.61 34.34
CA GLY A 314 -5.48 5.58 34.20
C GLY A 314 -5.85 7.04 34.45
N ASP A 315 -4.96 7.94 34.06
CA ASP A 315 -5.05 9.39 34.23
C ASP A 315 -4.83 10.07 32.87
N ALA A 316 -5.90 10.48 32.20
CA ALA A 316 -5.84 10.98 30.83
C ALA A 316 -6.50 12.36 30.71
N VAL A 317 -5.75 13.32 30.18
CA VAL A 317 -6.21 14.69 29.93
C VAL A 317 -6.29 14.94 28.43
N PHE A 318 -7.47 15.28 27.92
CA PHE A 318 -7.70 15.65 26.52
C PHE A 318 -8.12 17.12 26.42
N THR A 319 -7.38 17.93 25.66
CA THR A 319 -7.63 19.37 25.49
C THR A 319 -7.73 19.76 24.02
N HIS A 320 -8.84 20.37 23.59
CA HIS A 320 -9.05 20.77 22.19
C HIS A 320 -8.84 19.64 21.16
N CYS A 321 -9.27 18.42 21.50
CA CYS A 321 -9.18 17.26 20.62
C CYS A 321 -10.46 17.08 19.79
N THR A 322 -10.30 16.56 18.58
CA THR A 322 -11.42 16.06 17.77
C THR A 322 -11.39 14.54 17.78
N ILE A 323 -12.46 13.91 18.26
CA ILE A 323 -12.69 12.46 18.16
C ILE A 323 -13.92 12.27 17.28
N ALA A 324 -13.72 11.73 16.08
CA ALA A 324 -14.78 11.60 15.09
C ALA A 324 -14.67 10.30 14.30
N ASN A 325 -15.77 9.82 13.73
CA ASN A 325 -15.73 8.61 12.93
C ASN A 325 -16.69 8.70 11.74
N TYR A 326 -16.13 8.66 10.54
CA TYR A 326 -16.82 8.64 9.26
C TYR A 326 -16.27 7.50 8.38
N GLN A 327 -15.82 6.42 9.01
CA GLN A 327 -15.13 5.32 8.34
C GLN A 327 -16.08 4.56 7.40
N VAL A 328 -15.59 4.28 6.19
CA VAL A 328 -16.31 3.52 5.14
C VAL A 328 -15.47 2.39 4.53
N LEU A 329 -14.18 2.29 4.90
CA LEU A 329 -13.23 1.32 4.34
C LEU A 329 -13.13 0.03 5.16
N VAL A 330 -13.59 0.06 6.41
CA VAL A 330 -13.65 -1.11 7.29
C VAL A 330 -15.03 -1.21 7.92
N ASN A 331 -15.49 -2.44 8.14
CA ASN A 331 -16.75 -2.69 8.81
C ASN A 331 -16.66 -2.23 10.27
N ARG A 332 -17.73 -1.59 10.73
CA ARG A 332 -17.92 -1.11 12.10
C ARG A 332 -19.30 -1.56 12.56
N GLU A 333 -19.40 -2.08 13.78
CA GLU A 333 -20.71 -2.36 14.38
C GLU A 333 -21.43 -1.03 14.65
N GLU A 334 -22.70 -0.93 14.22
CA GLU A 334 -23.48 0.32 14.21
C GLU A 334 -23.50 1.04 15.57
N ASP A 335 -23.53 0.29 16.67
CA ASP A 335 -23.61 0.81 18.04
C ASP A 335 -22.26 1.05 18.71
N THR A 336 -21.12 0.84 18.02
CA THR A 336 -19.81 1.08 18.63
C THR A 336 -19.59 2.58 18.85
N PRO A 337 -19.35 3.06 20.09
CA PRO A 337 -19.05 4.46 20.35
C PRO A 337 -17.67 4.86 19.83
N SER A 338 -17.48 6.14 19.50
CA SER A 338 -16.17 6.66 19.09
C SER A 338 -15.19 6.76 20.27
N LEU A 339 -15.69 7.04 21.47
CA LEU A 339 -14.90 7.08 22.70
C LEU A 339 -15.49 6.09 23.70
N VAL A 340 -14.66 5.20 24.23
CA VAL A 340 -15.00 4.39 25.40
C VAL A 340 -14.06 4.75 26.55
N VAL A 341 -14.66 4.99 27.71
CA VAL A 341 -13.95 5.22 28.98
C VAL A 341 -14.47 4.22 29.99
N VAL A 342 -13.60 3.31 30.40
CA VAL A 342 -13.90 2.30 31.42
C VAL A 342 -12.99 2.56 32.60
N ASN A 343 -13.56 2.69 33.79
CA ASN A 343 -12.76 2.70 35.00
C ASN A 343 -12.89 1.33 35.67
N PHE A 344 -11.77 0.67 35.98
CA PHE A 344 -11.83 -0.53 36.82
C PHE A 344 -12.06 -0.06 38.26
N THR A 345 -13.32 0.12 38.64
CA THR A 345 -13.69 0.08 40.06
C THR A 345 -14.17 -1.33 40.38
N GLN A 346 -13.24 -2.18 40.84
CA GLN A 346 -13.51 -3.14 41.91
C GLN A 346 -12.34 -3.16 42.88
#